data_AF-A0A1N7JA65-F1
#
_entry.id   AF-A0A1N7JA65-F1
#
_cell.length_a   1.000
_cell.length_b   1.000
_cell.length_c   1.000
_cell.angle_alpha   90.00
_cell.angle_beta   90.00
_cell.angle_gamma   90.00
#
_symmetry.space_group_name_H-M   'P 1'
#
loop_
_entity.id
_entity.type
_entity.pdbx_description
1 polymer ?
#
loop_
_entity_poly.entity_id
_entity_poly.type
_entity_poly.pdbx_seq_one_letter_code
_entity_poly.pdbx_strand_id
1 'polypeptide(L)'
;MHHFHYRNGRLYAEDVAIDDIVQAVGSPVYIYSTATLTRHFQVFADSLKEFGGLVCFAVKSNGNTAVIRTLARLGAGADVVSGGELMVARAAGVPAERIIFSGVGKTRAEMELALDEGIHQINVESVPELDLLNEVALARGVKAPVALRVNPDVGAGGHAKITTGKKENKFGIDWTAAPAAYRHACSLPGLDVKGVAVHIGSQIADLQPFEDAFLRVRDLVLMLRADGISLSRIDLGGGLGVPYEDGNDIPPPPEYAAIVRSTLGDLGCSISAEPGRLIAGNAGLLVSEVMFIKEGSTRTFAIVDAAMNDLVRPAMYEAFHGIIPVAEPVPGEATIDYDVVGPVCETGDTFAKQRPLPPLKAGDLIAFKTAGAYGATMSSQYNARPLVPEVLVDGNRFAVVRRRPTFEEMRALEQVPEWLA
;
A
#
# COMPACT_ATOMS: atom_id res chain seq x y z
N MET A 1 5.80 -10.44 12.50
CA MET A 1 4.91 -11.11 13.48
C MET A 1 3.64 -10.28 13.61
N HIS A 2 2.48 -10.93 13.51
CA HIS A 2 1.15 -10.32 13.43
C HIS A 2 0.28 -10.86 14.57
N HIS A 3 -0.86 -10.23 14.84
CA HIS A 3 -1.77 -10.63 15.93
C HIS A 3 -2.91 -11.54 15.44
N PHE A 4 -2.61 -12.39 14.46
CA PHE A 4 -3.47 -13.51 14.07
C PHE A 4 -2.87 -14.80 14.62
N HIS A 5 -3.60 -15.49 15.48
CA HIS A 5 -3.12 -16.68 16.17
C HIS A 5 -4.27 -17.64 16.50
N TYR A 6 -3.98 -18.93 16.56
CA TYR A 6 -4.95 -19.89 17.04
C TYR A 6 -4.99 -19.91 18.57
N ARG A 7 -6.20 -20.05 19.12
CA ARG A 7 -6.44 -20.27 20.56
C ARG A 7 -7.57 -21.27 20.70
N ASN A 8 -7.27 -22.42 21.31
CA ASN A 8 -8.24 -23.51 21.51
C ASN A 8 -8.93 -23.94 20.20
N GLY A 9 -8.16 -24.10 19.11
CA GLY A 9 -8.69 -24.60 17.83
C GLY A 9 -9.38 -23.56 16.94
N ARG A 10 -9.41 -22.28 17.33
CA ARG A 10 -10.05 -21.19 16.55
C ARG A 10 -9.03 -20.11 16.23
N LEU A 11 -9.06 -19.55 15.02
CA LEU A 11 -8.24 -18.42 14.63
C LEU A 11 -8.82 -17.12 15.21
N TYR A 12 -7.96 -16.30 15.82
CA TYR A 12 -8.30 -15.00 16.37
C TYR A 12 -7.61 -13.89 15.60
N ALA A 13 -8.29 -12.75 15.45
CA ALA A 13 -7.67 -11.45 15.27
C ALA A 13 -7.61 -10.78 16.64
N GLU A 14 -6.41 -10.54 17.17
CA GLU A 14 -6.23 -10.05 18.53
C GLU A 14 -7.01 -10.94 19.53
N ASP A 15 -7.97 -10.41 20.28
CA ASP A 15 -8.79 -11.20 21.22
C ASP A 15 -10.17 -11.57 20.68
N VAL A 16 -10.47 -11.33 19.39
CA VAL A 16 -11.76 -11.65 18.75
C VAL A 16 -11.62 -12.85 17.82
N ALA A 17 -12.48 -13.85 17.98
CA ALA A 17 -12.48 -15.02 17.11
C ALA A 17 -12.99 -14.64 15.71
N ILE A 18 -12.33 -15.14 14.67
CA ILE A 18 -12.62 -14.77 13.28
C ILE A 18 -14.01 -15.23 12.85
N ASP A 19 -14.42 -16.42 13.26
CA ASP A 19 -15.75 -16.98 13.02
C ASP A 19 -16.87 -16.17 13.71
N ASP A 20 -16.63 -15.56 14.87
CA ASP A 20 -17.59 -14.62 15.49
C ASP A 20 -17.77 -13.35 14.63
N ILE A 21 -16.69 -12.84 14.02
CA ILE A 21 -16.75 -11.70 13.09
C ILE A 21 -17.53 -12.09 11.83
N VAL A 22 -17.24 -13.27 11.25
CA VAL A 22 -17.95 -13.76 10.06
C VAL A 22 -19.42 -13.98 10.36
N GLN A 23 -19.79 -14.52 11.53
CA GLN A 23 -21.18 -14.68 11.92
C GLN A 23 -21.92 -13.32 11.99
N ALA A 24 -21.26 -12.27 12.46
CA ALA A 24 -21.86 -10.94 12.62
C ALA A 24 -21.93 -10.13 11.30
N VAL A 25 -20.95 -10.30 10.40
CA VAL A 25 -20.75 -9.43 9.23
C VAL A 25 -21.06 -10.14 7.91
N GLY A 26 -20.88 -11.46 7.86
CA GLY A 26 -20.94 -12.30 6.66
C GLY A 26 -19.64 -12.30 5.87
N SER A 27 -19.29 -13.46 5.30
CA SER A 27 -18.19 -13.62 4.34
C SER A 27 -18.61 -13.23 2.91
N PRO A 28 -17.64 -12.93 2.02
CA PRO A 28 -16.24 -12.67 2.35
C PRO A 28 -16.09 -11.35 3.13
N VAL A 29 -15.04 -11.23 3.95
CA VAL A 29 -14.76 -10.03 4.77
C VAL A 29 -13.27 -9.81 4.98
N TYR A 30 -12.82 -8.55 4.85
CA TYR A 30 -11.48 -8.16 5.26
C TYR A 30 -11.44 -7.88 6.75
N ILE A 31 -10.44 -8.40 7.45
CA ILE A 31 -10.25 -8.22 8.90
C ILE A 31 -8.85 -7.68 9.17
N TYR A 32 -8.78 -6.50 9.77
CA TYR A 32 -7.54 -5.80 10.11
C TYR A 32 -7.27 -5.80 11.60
N SER A 33 -6.02 -5.97 12.00
CA SER A 33 -5.56 -5.87 13.40
C SER A 33 -4.95 -4.49 13.68
N THR A 34 -5.57 -3.73 14.58
CA THR A 34 -5.04 -2.46 15.13
C THR A 34 -3.68 -2.66 15.79
N ALA A 35 -3.52 -3.72 16.59
CA ALA A 35 -2.25 -4.03 17.26
C ALA A 35 -1.12 -4.27 16.26
N THR A 36 -1.41 -4.93 15.13
CA THR A 36 -0.41 -5.23 14.09
C THR A 36 -0.03 -3.98 13.30
N LEU A 37 -1.02 -3.16 12.90
CA LEU A 37 -0.79 -1.86 12.26
C LEU A 37 0.09 -0.96 13.16
N THR A 38 -0.28 -0.85 14.43
CA THR A 38 0.41 -0.05 15.45
C THR A 38 1.86 -0.48 15.59
N ARG A 39 2.08 -1.78 15.78
CA ARG A 39 3.41 -2.34 15.96
C ARG A 39 4.30 -2.13 14.73
N HIS A 40 3.80 -2.42 13.53
CA HIS A 40 4.59 -2.28 12.31
C HIS A 40 4.97 -0.81 12.06
N PHE A 41 4.03 0.11 12.28
CA PHE A 41 4.33 1.54 12.18
C PHE A 41 5.39 1.97 13.20
N GLN A 42 5.21 1.63 14.48
CA GLN A 42 6.14 2.03 15.55
C GLN A 42 7.55 1.49 15.32
N VAL A 43 7.69 0.19 15.01
CA VAL A 43 9.01 -0.41 14.75
C VAL A 43 9.73 0.32 13.60
N PHE A 44 9.01 0.66 12.53
CA PHE A 44 9.61 1.38 11.40
C PHE A 44 9.89 2.86 11.74
N ALA A 45 8.95 3.56 12.38
CA ALA A 45 9.10 4.96 12.76
C ALA A 45 10.23 5.16 13.78
N ASP A 46 10.35 4.29 14.77
CA ASP A 46 11.44 4.33 15.75
C ASP A 46 12.81 4.11 15.09
N SER A 47 12.88 3.27 14.05
CA SER A 47 14.12 3.04 13.30
C SER A 47 14.59 4.25 12.49
N LEU A 48 13.68 5.15 12.10
CA LEU A 48 14.01 6.36 11.32
C LEU A 48 14.00 7.65 12.15
N LYS A 49 13.67 7.58 13.44
CA LYS A 49 13.43 8.75 14.29
C LYS A 49 14.63 9.71 14.36
N GLU A 50 15.85 9.19 14.26
CA GLU A 50 17.07 10.01 14.34
C GLU A 50 17.25 10.96 13.14
N PHE A 51 16.59 10.68 12.00
CA PHE A 51 16.77 11.46 10.77
C PHE A 51 15.81 12.65 10.64
N GLY A 52 14.94 12.89 11.63
CA GLY A 52 14.12 14.11 11.72
C GLY A 52 13.08 14.34 10.61
N GLY A 53 12.83 13.36 9.74
CA GLY A 53 11.79 13.41 8.71
C GLY A 53 10.51 12.67 9.10
N LEU A 54 9.67 12.38 8.10
CA LEU A 54 8.34 11.82 8.29
C LEU A 54 8.27 10.34 7.87
N VAL A 55 7.51 9.55 8.61
CA VAL A 55 7.00 8.27 8.09
C VAL A 55 5.58 8.50 7.60
N CYS A 56 5.44 8.53 6.27
CA CYS A 56 4.20 8.78 5.57
C CYS A 56 3.57 7.46 5.13
N PHE A 57 2.42 7.08 5.68
CA PHE A 57 1.77 5.86 5.25
C PHE A 57 1.27 6.01 3.81
N ALA A 58 1.68 5.10 2.91
CA ALA A 58 1.25 5.13 1.51
C ALA A 58 -0.22 4.70 1.40
N VAL A 59 -1.12 5.67 1.25
CA VAL A 59 -2.58 5.51 1.30
C VAL A 59 -3.09 4.53 0.23
N LYS A 60 -2.46 4.54 -0.95
CA LYS A 60 -2.68 3.58 -2.05
C LYS A 60 -2.63 2.11 -1.63
N SER A 61 -1.95 1.78 -0.53
CA SER A 61 -1.89 0.41 -0.02
C SER A 61 -3.14 0.00 0.76
N ASN A 62 -3.73 0.90 1.54
CA ASN A 62 -4.99 0.70 2.25
C ASN A 62 -5.63 2.07 2.56
N GLY A 63 -6.62 2.46 1.75
CA GLY A 63 -7.30 3.75 1.85
C GLY A 63 -8.41 3.82 2.90
N ASN A 64 -8.62 2.79 3.74
CA ASN A 64 -9.70 2.82 4.71
C ASN A 64 -9.44 3.91 5.78
N THR A 65 -10.41 4.80 5.97
CA THR A 65 -10.28 5.95 6.89
C THR A 65 -9.95 5.55 8.32
N ALA A 66 -10.47 4.41 8.81
CA ALA A 66 -10.17 3.93 10.15
C ALA A 66 -8.72 3.43 10.28
N VAL A 67 -8.19 2.74 9.25
CA VAL A 67 -6.77 2.33 9.19
C VAL A 67 -5.85 3.55 9.20
N ILE A 68 -6.13 4.53 8.35
CA ILE A 68 -5.34 5.77 8.29
C ILE A 68 -5.43 6.52 9.62
N ARG A 69 -6.61 6.62 10.23
CA ARG A 69 -6.80 7.28 11.52
C ARG A 69 -6.05 6.59 12.65
N THR A 70 -6.00 5.26 12.67
CA THR A 70 -5.18 4.50 13.63
C THR A 70 -3.71 4.92 13.54
N LEU A 71 -3.16 5.02 12.33
CA LEU A 71 -1.77 5.43 12.11
C LEU A 71 -1.53 6.93 12.40
N ALA A 72 -2.47 7.79 12.00
CA ALA A 72 -2.39 9.23 12.26
C ALA A 72 -2.30 9.55 13.76
N ARG A 73 -3.04 8.81 14.61
CA ARG A 73 -2.98 8.95 16.07
C ARG A 73 -1.62 8.58 16.67
N LEU A 74 -0.82 7.78 15.96
CA LEU A 74 0.57 7.44 16.32
C LEU A 74 1.58 8.46 15.77
N GLY A 75 1.12 9.44 15.00
CA GLY A 75 1.94 10.49 14.42
C GLY A 75 2.31 10.30 12.95
N ALA A 76 1.80 9.25 12.28
CA ALA A 76 2.06 9.00 10.86
C ALA A 76 1.64 10.20 9.98
N GLY A 77 2.42 10.45 8.95
CA GLY A 77 2.00 11.24 7.80
C GLY A 77 1.24 10.40 6.77
N ALA A 78 0.96 10.97 5.60
CA ALA A 78 0.37 10.26 4.47
C ALA A 78 1.13 10.55 3.17
N ASP A 79 1.50 9.50 2.43
CA ASP A 79 1.85 9.60 1.01
C ASP A 79 0.57 9.35 0.22
N VAL A 80 0.16 10.36 -0.55
CA VAL A 80 -1.06 10.34 -1.36
C VAL A 80 -0.69 10.46 -2.84
N VAL A 81 -1.43 9.76 -3.70
CA VAL A 81 -1.22 9.79 -5.16
C VAL A 81 -2.39 10.36 -5.95
N SER A 82 -3.38 10.94 -5.28
CA SER A 82 -4.49 11.67 -5.89
C SER A 82 -5.13 12.64 -4.89
N GLY A 83 -5.93 13.59 -5.42
CA GLY A 83 -6.76 14.47 -4.59
C GLY A 83 -7.78 13.72 -3.75
N GLY A 84 -8.26 12.56 -4.24
CA GLY A 84 -9.13 11.67 -3.47
C GLY A 84 -8.44 11.13 -2.21
N GLU A 85 -7.21 10.64 -2.35
CA GLU A 85 -6.41 10.16 -1.22
C GLU A 85 -6.04 11.29 -0.25
N LEU A 86 -5.75 12.50 -0.76
CA LEU A 86 -5.55 13.69 0.06
C LEU A 86 -6.78 13.97 0.94
N MET A 87 -7.98 14.02 0.35
CA MET A 87 -9.22 14.25 1.10
C MET A 87 -9.47 13.15 2.15
N VAL A 88 -9.23 11.89 1.78
CA VAL A 88 -9.37 10.76 2.72
C VAL A 88 -8.38 10.85 3.88
N ALA A 89 -7.11 11.20 3.62
CA ALA A 89 -6.10 11.38 4.65
C ALA A 89 -6.46 12.52 5.62
N ARG A 90 -6.95 13.64 5.09
CA ARG A 90 -7.43 14.78 5.89
C ARG A 90 -8.65 14.40 6.73
N ALA A 91 -9.63 13.70 6.15
CA ALA A 91 -10.79 13.18 6.89
C ALA A 91 -10.41 12.17 7.98
N ALA A 92 -9.33 11.41 7.78
CA ALA A 92 -8.79 10.50 8.78
C ALA A 92 -8.05 11.22 9.94
N GLY A 93 -7.75 12.52 9.78
CA GLY A 93 -7.10 13.35 10.80
C GLY A 93 -5.59 13.53 10.61
N VAL A 94 -5.05 13.22 9.42
CA VAL A 94 -3.63 13.48 9.11
C VAL A 94 -3.41 14.99 8.96
N PRO A 95 -2.48 15.61 9.72
CA PRO A 95 -2.13 17.02 9.55
C PRO A 95 -1.55 17.30 8.16
N ALA A 96 -1.91 18.40 7.52
CA ALA A 96 -1.51 18.71 6.14
C ALA A 96 0.02 18.82 6.02
N GLU A 97 0.66 19.39 7.04
CA GLU A 97 2.11 19.51 7.17
C GLU A 97 2.85 18.15 7.30
N ARG A 98 2.11 17.04 7.30
CA ARG A 98 2.63 15.66 7.24
C ARG A 98 2.15 14.89 6.01
N ILE A 99 1.66 15.57 4.98
CA ILE A 99 1.20 14.94 3.74
C ILE A 99 2.19 15.21 2.61
N ILE A 100 2.61 14.14 1.94
CA ILE A 100 3.41 14.16 0.73
C ILE A 100 2.51 13.75 -0.43
N PHE A 101 2.49 14.52 -1.52
CA PHE A 101 1.72 14.20 -2.72
C PHE A 101 2.62 13.77 -3.87
N SER A 102 2.59 12.47 -4.17
CA SER A 102 3.29 11.80 -5.26
C SER A 102 2.40 11.53 -6.48
N GLY A 103 2.95 11.03 -7.60
CA GLY A 103 2.20 10.56 -8.76
C GLY A 103 2.46 11.35 -10.05
N VAL A 104 2.71 10.67 -11.15
CA VAL A 104 3.12 11.29 -12.43
C VAL A 104 2.02 12.15 -13.10
N GLY A 105 0.76 12.00 -12.71
CA GLY A 105 -0.40 12.55 -13.43
C GLY A 105 -1.20 13.59 -12.67
N LYS A 106 -0.58 14.36 -11.76
CA LYS A 106 -1.30 15.35 -10.94
C LYS A 106 -1.97 16.41 -11.81
N THR A 107 -3.26 16.61 -11.61
CA THR A 107 -4.05 17.61 -12.33
C THR A 107 -3.91 18.99 -11.70
N ARG A 108 -4.26 20.05 -12.45
CA ARG A 108 -4.34 21.42 -11.92
C ARG A 108 -5.22 21.49 -10.66
N ALA A 109 -6.40 20.85 -10.68
CA ALA A 109 -7.32 20.86 -9.55
C ALA A 109 -6.72 20.18 -8.31
N GLU A 110 -5.95 19.10 -8.50
CA GLU A 110 -5.25 18.44 -7.40
C GLU A 110 -4.08 19.27 -6.84
N MET A 111 -3.35 19.98 -7.70
CA MET A 111 -2.31 20.91 -7.27
C MET A 111 -2.90 22.08 -6.49
N GLU A 112 -4.03 22.64 -6.95
CA GLU A 112 -4.75 23.69 -6.23
C GLU A 112 -5.19 23.23 -4.84
N LEU A 113 -5.81 22.04 -4.76
CA LEU A 113 -6.20 21.44 -3.48
C LEU A 113 -4.99 21.24 -2.54
N ALA A 114 -3.88 20.73 -3.06
CA ALA A 114 -2.67 20.49 -2.27
C ALA A 114 -2.08 21.78 -1.70
N LEU A 115 -2.08 22.86 -2.48
CA LEU A 115 -1.58 24.17 -2.07
C LEU A 115 -2.54 24.88 -1.12
N ASP A 116 -3.85 24.79 -1.37
CA ASP A 116 -4.88 25.36 -0.49
C ASP A 116 -4.86 24.70 0.90
N GLU A 117 -4.57 23.39 0.99
CA GLU A 117 -4.40 22.67 2.28
C GLU A 117 -3.04 22.95 2.95
N GLY A 118 -2.04 23.45 2.21
CA GLY A 118 -0.70 23.70 2.75
C GLY A 118 0.06 22.43 3.10
N ILE A 119 0.10 21.45 2.20
CA ILE A 119 0.75 20.16 2.48
C ILE A 119 2.27 20.24 2.63
N HIS A 120 2.89 19.20 3.20
CA HIS A 120 4.33 19.15 3.46
C HIS A 120 5.19 19.32 2.20
N GLN A 121 4.86 18.56 1.15
CA GLN A 121 5.70 18.38 -0.03
C GLN A 121 4.89 17.85 -1.22
N ILE A 122 5.17 18.36 -2.42
CA ILE A 122 4.73 17.78 -3.69
C ILE A 122 5.95 17.12 -4.36
N ASN A 123 5.87 15.82 -4.59
CA ASN A 123 6.88 15.04 -5.30
C ASN A 123 6.63 15.17 -6.82
N VAL A 124 7.35 16.07 -7.48
CA VAL A 124 7.23 16.38 -8.91
C VAL A 124 8.01 15.36 -9.74
N GLU A 125 7.41 14.81 -10.78
CA GLU A 125 7.98 13.71 -11.58
C GLU A 125 8.38 14.11 -13.00
N SER A 126 8.10 15.36 -13.43
CA SER A 126 8.47 15.83 -14.78
C SER A 126 8.65 17.35 -14.87
N VAL A 127 9.37 17.82 -15.89
CA VAL A 127 9.53 19.26 -16.16
C VAL A 127 8.19 19.96 -16.48
N PRO A 128 7.30 19.39 -17.33
CA PRO A 128 5.97 19.99 -17.55
C PRO A 128 5.14 20.13 -16.28
N GLU A 129 5.30 19.20 -15.33
CA GLU A 129 4.63 19.28 -14.03
C GLU A 129 5.20 20.42 -13.16
N LEU A 130 6.51 20.71 -13.22
CA LEU A 130 7.10 21.88 -12.56
C LEU A 130 6.50 23.18 -13.11
N ASP A 131 6.36 23.29 -14.43
CA ASP A 131 5.81 24.47 -15.09
C ASP A 131 4.35 24.70 -14.69
N LEU A 132 3.53 23.64 -14.75
CA LEU A 132 2.13 23.70 -14.33
C LEU A 132 2.00 24.07 -12.85
N LEU A 133 2.79 23.45 -11.97
CA LEU A 133 2.73 23.73 -10.54
C LEU A 133 3.16 25.17 -10.22
N ASN A 134 4.16 25.69 -10.93
CA ASN A 134 4.57 27.09 -10.80
C ASN A 134 3.42 28.05 -11.19
N GLU A 135 2.72 27.80 -12.31
CA GLU A 135 1.55 28.60 -12.69
C GLU A 135 0.46 28.59 -11.60
N VAL A 136 0.15 27.41 -11.06
CA VAL A 136 -0.85 27.25 -10.01
C VAL A 136 -0.43 28.00 -8.74
N ALA A 137 0.83 27.82 -8.30
CA ALA A 137 1.35 28.46 -7.10
C ALA A 137 1.32 29.99 -7.21
N LEU A 138 1.69 30.54 -8.37
CA LEU A 138 1.60 31.98 -8.65
C LEU A 138 0.16 32.48 -8.64
N ALA A 139 -0.77 31.74 -9.25
CA ALA A 139 -2.19 32.10 -9.24
C ALA A 139 -2.79 32.09 -7.82
N ARG A 140 -2.25 31.26 -6.92
CA ARG A 140 -2.67 31.16 -5.52
C ARG A 140 -1.88 32.07 -4.57
N GLY A 141 -0.85 32.76 -5.06
CA GLY A 141 -0.01 33.65 -4.24
C GLY A 141 0.82 32.93 -3.18
N VAL A 142 1.15 31.66 -3.40
CA VAL A 142 1.95 30.82 -2.48
C VAL A 142 3.21 30.30 -3.17
N LYS A 143 4.14 29.72 -2.39
CA LYS A 143 5.24 28.93 -2.92
C LYS A 143 5.02 27.45 -2.63
N ALA A 144 5.06 26.63 -3.67
CA ALA A 144 4.87 25.19 -3.56
C ALA A 144 6.15 24.52 -2.99
N PRO A 145 6.10 23.82 -1.85
CA PRO A 145 7.23 23.03 -1.38
C PRO A 145 7.38 21.78 -2.24
N VAL A 146 8.47 21.68 -3.02
CA VAL A 146 8.67 20.59 -3.97
C VAL A 146 9.88 19.74 -3.65
N ALA A 147 9.75 18.44 -3.88
CA ALA A 147 10.89 17.56 -4.12
C ALA A 147 10.78 17.00 -5.54
N LEU A 148 11.91 16.81 -6.21
CA LEU A 148 11.92 16.18 -7.54
C LEU A 148 12.13 14.68 -7.35
N ARG A 149 11.19 13.88 -7.87
CA ARG A 149 11.35 12.43 -7.92
C ARG A 149 12.32 12.08 -9.04
N VAL A 150 13.43 11.44 -8.69
CA VAL A 150 14.47 11.05 -9.64
C VAL A 150 14.56 9.53 -9.73
N ASN A 151 14.82 9.00 -10.93
CA ASN A 151 15.09 7.60 -11.13
C ASN A 151 16.58 7.31 -10.91
N PRO A 152 16.98 6.55 -9.89
CA PRO A 152 18.40 6.29 -9.62
C PRO A 152 19.06 5.31 -10.60
N ASP A 153 18.34 4.81 -11.61
CA ASP A 153 18.77 3.77 -12.56
C ASP A 153 19.24 2.47 -11.86
N VAL A 154 18.63 2.18 -10.70
CA VAL A 154 18.85 0.95 -9.92
C VAL A 154 17.56 0.14 -9.96
N GLY A 155 17.60 -1.05 -10.58
CA GLY A 155 16.46 -1.96 -10.63
C GLY A 155 16.43 -2.90 -9.42
N ALA A 156 15.38 -2.86 -8.61
CA ALA A 156 15.26 -3.64 -7.37
C ALA A 156 14.61 -5.04 -7.51
N GLY A 157 14.68 -5.67 -8.70
CA GLY A 157 14.02 -6.96 -8.95
C GLY A 157 12.47 -6.91 -8.88
N GLY A 158 11.82 -8.07 -8.82
CA GLY A 158 10.35 -8.23 -8.78
C GLY A 158 9.70 -8.57 -10.12
N HIS A 159 8.38 -8.84 -10.13
CA HIS A 159 7.62 -9.09 -11.37
C HIS A 159 7.74 -7.90 -12.33
N ALA A 160 7.80 -8.16 -13.65
CA ALA A 160 7.97 -7.14 -14.69
C ALA A 160 6.97 -5.97 -14.62
N LYS A 161 5.77 -6.19 -14.05
CA LYS A 161 4.73 -5.17 -13.87
C LYS A 161 4.87 -4.34 -12.57
N ILE A 162 5.80 -4.69 -11.67
CA ILE A 162 5.95 -4.11 -10.32
C ILE A 162 7.28 -3.35 -10.17
N THR A 163 8.29 -3.64 -11.00
CA THR A 163 9.58 -2.94 -10.96
C THR A 163 9.45 -1.52 -11.51
N THR A 164 9.50 -0.49 -10.65
CA THR A 164 9.37 0.92 -11.04
C THR A 164 10.70 1.63 -11.34
N GLY A 165 11.85 1.02 -11.07
CA GLY A 165 13.18 1.66 -11.20
C GLY A 165 13.89 1.60 -12.57
N LYS A 166 13.30 1.02 -13.62
CA LYS A 166 13.93 0.96 -14.96
C LYS A 166 13.69 2.24 -15.77
N LYS A 167 14.65 2.64 -16.62
CA LYS A 167 14.57 3.82 -17.53
C LYS A 167 13.31 3.91 -18.38
N GLU A 168 12.65 2.78 -18.64
CA GLU A 168 11.46 2.69 -19.49
C GLU A 168 10.15 3.04 -18.74
N ASN A 169 10.21 3.23 -17.42
CA ASN A 169 9.03 3.50 -16.63
C ASN A 169 8.65 4.99 -16.67
N LYS A 170 7.34 5.25 -16.71
CA LYS A 170 6.76 6.61 -16.76
C LYS A 170 7.06 7.50 -15.55
N PHE A 171 7.64 6.95 -14.49
CA PHE A 171 7.77 7.62 -13.20
C PHE A 171 9.12 8.32 -13.09
N GLY A 172 9.15 9.45 -12.39
CA GLY A 172 10.37 10.20 -12.08
C GLY A 172 11.11 10.83 -13.27
N ILE A 173 11.95 11.80 -12.94
CA ILE A 173 12.88 12.44 -13.87
C ILE A 173 14.09 11.53 -14.05
N ASP A 174 14.54 11.34 -15.29
CA ASP A 174 15.76 10.58 -15.59
C ASP A 174 16.97 11.15 -14.84
N TRP A 175 17.85 10.25 -14.36
CA TRP A 175 19.04 10.62 -13.59
C TRP A 175 19.89 11.69 -14.27
N THR A 176 20.11 11.56 -15.58
CA THR A 176 20.97 12.47 -16.34
C THR A 176 20.33 13.84 -16.56
N ALA A 177 19.00 13.90 -16.55
CA ALA A 177 18.23 15.13 -16.68
C ALA A 177 18.04 15.86 -15.34
N ALA A 178 18.22 15.17 -14.20
CA ALA A 178 17.94 15.72 -12.88
C ALA A 178 18.65 17.05 -12.59
N PRO A 179 19.97 17.23 -12.83
CA PRO A 179 20.63 18.50 -12.56
C PRO A 179 20.04 19.68 -13.34
N ALA A 180 19.65 19.46 -14.60
CA ALA A 180 18.99 20.49 -15.41
C ALA A 180 17.58 20.80 -14.90
N ALA A 181 16.82 19.78 -14.49
CA ALA A 181 15.49 19.97 -13.91
C ALA A 181 15.53 20.73 -12.59
N TYR A 182 16.53 20.50 -11.73
CA TYR A 182 16.72 21.28 -10.50
C TYR A 182 17.04 22.75 -10.78
N ARG A 183 17.94 23.03 -11.74
CA ARG A 183 18.22 24.42 -12.14
C ARG A 183 16.98 25.12 -12.69
N HIS A 184 16.17 24.41 -13.49
CA HIS A 184 14.89 24.92 -13.98
C HIS A 184 13.93 25.21 -12.82
N ALA A 185 13.72 24.24 -11.92
CA ALA A 185 12.85 24.39 -10.75
C ALA A 185 13.25 25.59 -9.87
N CYS A 186 14.55 25.79 -9.62
CA CYS A 186 15.05 26.94 -8.86
C CYS A 186 14.84 28.29 -9.56
N SER A 187 14.66 28.31 -10.89
CA SER A 187 14.36 29.54 -11.64
C SER A 187 12.87 29.93 -11.61
N LEU A 188 12.00 29.00 -11.19
CA LEU A 188 10.55 29.19 -11.15
C LEU A 188 10.14 29.87 -9.81
N PRO A 189 9.57 31.09 -9.84
CA PRO A 189 9.33 31.88 -8.63
C PRO A 189 8.24 31.32 -7.70
N GLY A 190 7.32 30.51 -8.23
CA GLY A 190 6.26 29.85 -7.47
C GLY A 190 6.70 28.57 -6.76
N LEU A 191 7.96 28.13 -6.95
CA LEU A 191 8.46 26.88 -6.36
C LEU A 191 9.44 27.17 -5.21
N ASP A 192 9.43 26.27 -4.24
CA ASP A 192 10.37 26.21 -3.12
C ASP A 192 10.98 24.80 -3.09
N VAL A 193 12.13 24.67 -3.75
CA VAL A 193 12.82 23.38 -3.92
C VAL A 193 13.40 22.93 -2.58
N LYS A 194 12.80 21.89 -1.99
CA LYS A 194 13.16 21.39 -0.66
C LYS A 194 14.05 20.15 -0.68
N GLY A 195 13.91 19.29 -1.67
CA GLY A 195 14.51 17.97 -1.60
C GLY A 195 14.49 17.15 -2.87
N VAL A 196 14.94 15.91 -2.70
CA VAL A 196 14.91 14.83 -3.69
C VAL A 196 14.01 13.71 -3.20
N ALA A 197 13.24 13.12 -4.09
CA ALA A 197 12.43 11.94 -3.82
C ALA A 197 12.90 10.77 -4.70
N VAL A 198 12.80 9.54 -4.18
CA VAL A 198 13.04 8.32 -4.95
C VAL A 198 12.00 7.27 -4.57
N HIS A 199 11.69 6.36 -5.51
CA HIS A 199 10.93 5.16 -5.22
C HIS A 199 11.33 4.04 -6.18
N ILE A 200 12.07 3.07 -5.67
CA ILE A 200 12.83 2.12 -6.50
C ILE A 200 12.08 0.82 -6.82
N GLY A 201 10.93 0.59 -6.19
CA GLY A 201 10.10 -0.59 -6.44
C GLY A 201 9.20 -0.95 -5.28
N SER A 202 8.54 -2.10 -5.38
CA SER A 202 7.70 -2.69 -4.34
C SER A 202 8.06 -4.15 -4.12
N GLN A 203 7.89 -4.63 -2.89
CA GLN A 203 8.16 -6.02 -2.50
C GLN A 203 9.65 -6.37 -2.64
N ILE A 204 10.52 -5.42 -2.28
CA ILE A 204 11.97 -5.60 -2.31
C ILE A 204 12.40 -6.38 -1.07
N ALA A 205 12.98 -7.55 -1.28
CA ALA A 205 13.42 -8.48 -0.23
C ALA A 205 14.93 -8.42 0.04
N ASP A 206 15.69 -7.65 -0.76
CA ASP A 206 17.13 -7.44 -0.60
C ASP A 206 17.38 -5.98 -0.24
N LEU A 207 18.37 -5.73 0.61
CA LEU A 207 18.79 -4.39 0.99
C LEU A 207 19.75 -3.73 -0.02
N GLN A 208 20.49 -4.50 -0.81
CA GLN A 208 21.46 -3.97 -1.77
C GLN A 208 20.86 -2.92 -2.73
N PRO A 209 19.66 -3.13 -3.32
CA PRO A 209 19.06 -2.13 -4.19
C PRO A 209 18.75 -0.79 -3.49
N PHE A 210 18.48 -0.81 -2.19
CA PHE A 210 18.29 0.43 -1.41
C PHE A 210 19.62 1.14 -1.20
N GLU A 211 20.67 0.41 -0.82
CA GLU A 211 22.01 0.98 -0.64
C GLU A 211 22.51 1.64 -1.93
N ASP A 212 22.42 0.93 -3.06
CA ASP A 212 22.82 1.43 -4.37
C ASP A 212 22.06 2.72 -4.74
N ALA A 213 20.75 2.75 -4.50
CA ALA A 213 19.93 3.92 -4.76
C ALA A 213 20.26 5.11 -3.86
N PHE A 214 20.52 4.87 -2.57
CA PHE A 214 20.82 5.93 -1.62
C PHE A 214 22.22 6.52 -1.84
N LEU A 215 23.20 5.70 -2.26
CA LEU A 215 24.50 6.19 -2.71
C LEU A 215 24.36 7.10 -3.94
N ARG A 216 23.49 6.76 -4.89
CA ARG A 216 23.18 7.66 -6.01
C ARG A 216 22.58 8.97 -5.52
N VAL A 217 21.56 8.91 -4.66
CA VAL A 217 20.92 10.10 -4.07
C VAL A 217 21.95 10.99 -3.36
N ARG A 218 22.88 10.40 -2.60
CA ARG A 218 24.01 11.10 -1.98
C ARG A 218 24.81 11.89 -3.01
N ASP A 219 25.23 11.24 -4.10
CA ASP A 219 26.02 11.88 -5.16
C ASP A 219 25.27 13.08 -5.78
N LEU A 220 23.96 12.93 -6.02
CA LEU A 220 23.14 14.02 -6.56
C LEU A 220 23.02 15.19 -5.58
N VAL A 221 22.78 14.92 -4.29
CA VAL A 221 22.70 15.97 -3.27
C VAL A 221 24.01 16.75 -3.18
N LEU A 222 25.15 16.05 -3.20
CA LEU A 222 26.48 16.68 -3.15
C LEU A 222 26.78 17.50 -4.42
N MET A 223 26.39 16.98 -5.60
CA MET A 223 26.52 17.69 -6.87
C MET A 223 25.69 18.98 -6.88
N LEU A 224 24.42 18.90 -6.48
CA LEU A 224 23.53 20.07 -6.41
C LEU A 224 24.05 21.11 -5.41
N ARG A 225 24.59 20.66 -4.27
CA ARG A 225 25.22 21.54 -3.28
C ARG A 225 26.43 22.28 -3.86
N ALA A 226 27.25 21.62 -4.67
CA ALA A 226 28.36 22.25 -5.37
C ALA A 226 27.90 23.30 -6.41
N ASP A 227 26.71 23.08 -7.00
CA ASP A 227 26.04 24.05 -7.90
C ASP A 227 25.29 25.18 -7.14
N GLY A 228 25.43 25.24 -5.80
CA GLY A 228 24.77 26.25 -4.97
C GLY A 228 23.30 25.97 -4.64
N ILE A 229 22.80 24.77 -4.97
CA ILE A 229 21.43 24.34 -4.66
C ILE A 229 21.47 23.49 -3.38
N SER A 230 21.00 24.08 -2.28
CA SER A 230 20.93 23.38 -0.99
C SER A 230 19.60 22.67 -0.81
N LEU A 231 19.63 21.35 -0.62
CA LEU A 231 18.47 20.54 -0.27
C LEU A 231 18.43 20.29 1.24
N SER A 232 17.21 20.23 1.79
CA SER A 232 16.93 20.02 3.22
C SER A 232 16.17 18.72 3.51
N ARG A 233 15.66 18.05 2.47
CA ARG A 233 14.82 16.87 2.57
C ARG A 233 15.27 15.79 1.59
N ILE A 234 15.20 14.55 2.03
CA ILE A 234 15.33 13.36 1.21
C ILE A 234 14.12 12.48 1.50
N ASP A 235 13.40 12.10 0.45
CA ASP A 235 12.28 11.19 0.52
C ASP A 235 12.68 9.86 -0.15
N LEU A 236 12.76 8.81 0.65
CA LEU A 236 13.22 7.49 0.22
C LEU A 236 12.12 6.65 -0.44
N GLY A 237 10.88 7.16 -0.42
CA GLY A 237 9.72 6.43 -0.86
C GLY A 237 9.46 5.18 -0.03
N GLY A 238 8.64 4.28 -0.57
CA GLY A 238 8.40 2.96 0.00
C GLY A 238 9.22 1.85 -0.68
N GLY A 239 8.82 0.60 -0.44
CA GLY A 239 9.22 -0.53 -1.27
C GLY A 239 9.64 -1.79 -0.53
N LEU A 240 10.04 -1.64 0.75
CA LEU A 240 10.46 -2.74 1.59
C LEU A 240 9.36 -3.81 1.64
N GLY A 241 9.76 -5.06 1.40
CA GLY A 241 8.85 -6.19 1.28
C GLY A 241 8.24 -6.63 2.60
N VAL A 242 7.38 -7.64 2.50
CA VAL A 242 6.84 -8.40 3.63
C VAL A 242 6.80 -9.89 3.28
N PRO A 243 6.90 -10.80 4.26
CA PRO A 243 6.73 -12.22 3.99
C PRO A 243 5.26 -12.49 3.60
N TYR A 244 5.05 -13.16 2.47
CA TYR A 244 3.77 -13.73 2.04
C TYR A 244 3.66 -15.24 2.32
N GLU A 245 4.80 -15.88 2.48
CA GLU A 245 4.98 -17.28 2.82
C GLU A 245 5.79 -17.38 4.11
N ASP A 246 5.49 -18.38 4.92
CA ASP A 246 6.21 -18.61 6.17
C ASP A 246 7.65 -19.04 5.84
N GLY A 247 8.63 -18.42 6.50
CA GLY A 247 10.05 -18.66 6.23
C GLY A 247 10.69 -17.74 5.18
N ASN A 248 9.93 -16.87 4.50
CA ASN A 248 10.52 -15.82 3.68
C ASN A 248 11.23 -14.80 4.57
N ASP A 249 12.55 -14.73 4.46
CA ASP A 249 13.35 -13.74 5.16
C ASP A 249 13.21 -12.39 4.46
N ILE A 250 12.85 -11.37 5.24
CA ILE A 250 12.70 -10.00 4.76
C ILE A 250 13.47 -9.10 5.72
N PRO A 251 14.33 -8.22 5.21
CA PRO A 251 15.15 -7.36 6.05
C PRO A 251 14.31 -6.57 7.04
N PRO A 252 14.66 -6.59 8.34
CA PRO A 252 13.93 -5.87 9.35
C PRO A 252 14.20 -4.36 9.24
N PRO A 253 13.26 -3.49 9.67
CA PRO A 253 13.43 -2.03 9.61
C PRO A 253 14.74 -1.46 10.17
N PRO A 254 15.34 -1.98 11.26
CA PRO A 254 16.63 -1.50 11.75
C PRO A 254 17.79 -1.68 10.78
N GLU A 255 17.80 -2.74 9.96
CA GLU A 255 18.85 -2.95 8.97
C GLU A 255 18.70 -1.99 7.79
N TYR A 256 17.46 -1.73 7.35
CA TYR A 256 17.17 -0.66 6.39
C TYR A 256 17.64 0.71 6.92
N ALA A 257 17.35 1.03 8.19
CA ALA A 257 17.79 2.27 8.81
C ALA A 257 19.32 2.38 8.93
N ALA A 258 20.04 1.27 9.13
CA ALA A 258 21.49 1.25 9.14
C ALA A 258 22.08 1.67 7.78
N ILE A 259 21.45 1.25 6.67
CA ILE A 259 21.82 1.69 5.32
C ILE A 259 21.54 3.17 5.11
N VAL A 260 20.37 3.65 5.57
CA VAL A 260 20.05 5.09 5.53
C VAL A 260 21.13 5.88 6.28
N ARG A 261 21.55 5.42 7.46
CA ARG A 261 22.59 6.06 8.26
C ARG A 261 23.94 6.08 7.55
N SER A 262 24.39 4.95 7.00
CA SER A 262 25.72 4.84 6.37
C SER A 262 25.81 5.64 5.07
N THR A 263 24.71 5.79 4.33
CA THR A 263 24.70 6.42 3.01
C THR A 263 24.31 7.90 3.04
N LEU A 264 23.35 8.29 3.89
CA LEU A 264 22.71 9.62 3.84
C LEU A 264 22.80 10.39 5.17
N GLY A 265 23.16 9.74 6.28
CA GLY A 265 23.08 10.33 7.63
C GLY A 265 23.97 11.56 7.86
N ASP A 266 25.04 11.72 7.07
CA ASP A 266 25.98 12.84 7.17
C ASP A 266 25.58 14.06 6.31
N LEU A 267 24.50 13.96 5.53
CA LEU A 267 24.10 15.01 4.58
C LEU A 267 23.38 16.19 5.23
N GLY A 268 22.96 16.08 6.49
CA GLY A 268 22.22 17.13 7.21
C GLY A 268 20.81 17.38 6.67
N CYS A 269 20.25 16.42 5.93
CA CYS A 269 18.88 16.47 5.42
C CYS A 269 17.94 15.71 6.35
N SER A 270 16.69 16.17 6.44
CA SER A 270 15.62 15.36 7.03
C SER A 270 15.26 14.20 6.09
N ILE A 271 15.05 13.00 6.62
CA ILE A 271 14.80 11.81 5.81
C ILE A 271 13.40 11.27 6.07
N SER A 272 12.59 11.24 5.02
CA SER A 272 11.23 10.69 5.03
C SER A 272 11.17 9.36 4.29
N ALA A 273 10.16 8.55 4.61
CA ALA A 273 9.88 7.29 3.92
C ALA A 273 8.37 7.07 3.80
N GLU A 274 7.98 6.30 2.77
CA GLU A 274 6.58 6.09 2.36
C GLU A 274 6.13 4.62 2.45
N PRO A 275 6.25 3.93 3.61
CA PRO A 275 5.86 2.54 3.73
C PRO A 275 4.33 2.36 3.57
N GLY A 276 3.93 1.44 2.70
CA GLY A 276 2.55 0.96 2.61
C GLY A 276 2.43 -0.51 3.02
N ARG A 277 2.96 -1.39 2.16
CA ARG A 277 2.89 -2.84 2.34
C ARG A 277 3.51 -3.31 3.65
N LEU A 278 4.66 -2.73 4.02
CA LEU A 278 5.36 -3.05 5.27
C LEU A 278 4.46 -2.90 6.50
N ILE A 279 3.63 -1.85 6.52
CA ILE A 279 2.72 -1.56 7.63
C ILE A 279 1.47 -2.43 7.53
N ALA A 280 0.76 -2.34 6.41
CA ALA A 280 -0.60 -2.88 6.31
C ALA A 280 -0.68 -4.34 5.84
N GLY A 281 0.33 -4.84 5.10
CA GLY A 281 0.25 -6.13 4.40
C GLY A 281 -0.12 -7.29 5.32
N ASN A 282 0.72 -7.56 6.32
CA ASN A 282 0.51 -8.62 7.31
C ASN A 282 -0.41 -8.22 8.47
N ALA A 283 -1.03 -7.03 8.40
CA ALA A 283 -2.03 -6.60 9.37
C ALA A 283 -3.46 -6.95 8.96
N GLY A 284 -3.66 -7.57 7.78
CA GLY A 284 -4.98 -7.93 7.28
C GLY A 284 -5.09 -9.34 6.74
N LEU A 285 -6.25 -9.96 6.99
CA LEU A 285 -6.72 -11.18 6.36
C LEU A 285 -7.93 -10.87 5.47
N LEU A 286 -8.12 -11.65 4.41
CA LEU A 286 -9.42 -11.81 3.76
C LEU A 286 -9.96 -13.18 4.17
N VAL A 287 -11.16 -13.21 4.77
CA VAL A 287 -11.80 -14.45 5.21
C VAL A 287 -12.95 -14.77 4.27
N SER A 288 -13.07 -16.04 3.91
CA SER A 288 -14.03 -16.55 2.92
C SER A 288 -14.58 -17.90 3.35
N GLU A 289 -15.84 -18.16 3.01
CA GLU A 289 -16.49 -19.45 3.22
C GLU A 289 -16.27 -20.36 2.00
N VAL A 290 -15.98 -21.64 2.27
CA VAL A 290 -15.99 -22.70 1.28
C VAL A 290 -17.43 -23.02 0.93
N MET A 291 -17.83 -22.70 -0.29
CA MET A 291 -19.17 -22.98 -0.79
C MET A 291 -19.31 -24.46 -1.13
N PHE A 292 -18.36 -24.99 -1.90
CA PHE A 292 -18.40 -26.37 -2.41
C PHE A 292 -17.00 -26.93 -2.61
N ILE A 293 -16.88 -28.25 -2.44
CA ILE A 293 -15.75 -29.02 -2.93
C ILE A 293 -16.18 -29.72 -4.21
N LYS A 294 -15.45 -29.49 -5.30
CA LYS A 294 -15.71 -30.12 -6.59
C LYS A 294 -14.54 -31.01 -6.96
N GLU A 295 -14.77 -32.31 -6.94
CA GLU A 295 -13.81 -33.31 -7.41
C GLU A 295 -13.90 -33.41 -8.94
N GLY A 296 -12.82 -33.01 -9.62
CA GLY A 296 -12.61 -33.25 -11.03
C GLY A 296 -11.83 -34.56 -11.27
N SER A 297 -11.61 -34.91 -12.54
CA SER A 297 -10.84 -36.11 -12.90
C SER A 297 -9.37 -36.04 -12.50
N THR A 298 -8.79 -34.83 -12.40
CA THR A 298 -7.37 -34.61 -12.10
C THR A 298 -7.10 -33.52 -11.07
N ARG A 299 -8.13 -32.75 -10.69
CA ARG A 299 -8.03 -31.58 -9.82
C ARG A 299 -9.19 -31.57 -8.85
N THR A 300 -8.94 -31.17 -7.61
CA THR A 300 -9.98 -30.88 -6.62
C THR A 300 -10.07 -29.37 -6.46
N PHE A 301 -11.27 -28.82 -6.57
CA PHE A 301 -11.51 -27.39 -6.44
C PHE A 301 -12.18 -27.08 -5.11
N ALA A 302 -11.63 -26.14 -4.36
CA ALA A 302 -12.31 -25.49 -3.26
C ALA A 302 -12.90 -24.18 -3.79
N ILE A 303 -14.22 -24.19 -4.03
CA ILE A 303 -14.95 -23.01 -4.53
C ILE A 303 -15.36 -22.20 -3.30
N VAL A 304 -14.89 -20.95 -3.22
CA VAL A 304 -15.14 -20.08 -2.07
C VAL A 304 -16.02 -18.89 -2.44
N ASP A 305 -16.52 -18.16 -1.45
CA ASP A 305 -17.41 -17.01 -1.68
C ASP A 305 -16.70 -15.68 -1.96
N ALA A 306 -15.38 -15.60 -1.74
CA ALA A 306 -14.52 -14.52 -2.24
C ALA A 306 -14.16 -14.75 -3.72
N ALA A 307 -13.90 -13.66 -4.45
CA ALA A 307 -13.45 -13.72 -5.84
C ALA A 307 -12.32 -12.71 -6.14
N MET A 308 -11.84 -12.71 -7.37
CA MET A 308 -10.87 -11.74 -7.89
C MET A 308 -11.38 -10.29 -7.79
N ASN A 309 -12.71 -10.07 -7.72
CA ASN A 309 -13.26 -8.74 -7.47
C ASN A 309 -12.99 -8.27 -6.01
N ASP A 310 -12.72 -9.19 -5.09
CA ASP A 310 -12.43 -8.90 -3.68
C ASP A 310 -10.92 -8.85 -3.42
N LEU A 311 -10.16 -9.80 -4.00
CA LEU A 311 -8.70 -9.85 -3.97
C LEU A 311 -8.14 -10.17 -5.37
N VAL A 312 -7.86 -9.12 -6.13
CA VAL A 312 -7.43 -9.23 -7.54
C VAL A 312 -5.97 -9.64 -7.71
N ARG A 313 -5.16 -9.59 -6.65
CA ARG A 313 -3.70 -9.72 -6.74
C ARG A 313 -3.23 -11.05 -7.36
N PRO A 314 -3.78 -12.23 -7.00
CA PRO A 314 -3.40 -13.48 -7.66
C PRO A 314 -3.70 -13.47 -9.16
N ALA A 315 -4.87 -12.96 -9.55
CA ALA A 315 -5.26 -12.88 -10.97
C ALA A 315 -4.42 -11.86 -11.76
N MET A 316 -4.08 -10.72 -11.14
CA MET A 316 -3.40 -9.61 -11.84
C MET A 316 -1.88 -9.77 -11.89
N TYR A 317 -1.29 -10.33 -10.83
CA TYR A 317 0.15 -10.36 -10.61
C TYR A 317 0.70 -11.76 -10.37
N GLU A 318 -0.14 -12.81 -10.42
CA GLU A 318 0.25 -14.17 -10.02
C GLU A 318 0.79 -14.20 -8.58
N ALA A 319 0.32 -13.27 -7.75
CA ALA A 319 0.85 -13.07 -6.41
C ALA A 319 0.40 -14.19 -5.47
N PHE A 320 1.37 -14.79 -4.77
CA PHE A 320 1.11 -15.74 -3.70
C PHE A 320 0.48 -15.07 -2.47
N HIS A 321 -0.51 -15.73 -1.89
CA HIS A 321 -0.98 -15.48 -0.53
C HIS A 321 -1.05 -16.82 0.22
N GLY A 322 -0.58 -16.85 1.47
CA GLY A 322 -0.82 -17.99 2.36
C GLY A 322 -2.33 -18.19 2.54
N ILE A 323 -2.77 -19.44 2.58
CA ILE A 323 -4.18 -19.80 2.80
C ILE A 323 -4.19 -20.75 3.98
N ILE A 324 -4.95 -20.41 5.02
CA ILE A 324 -5.09 -21.22 6.23
C ILE A 324 -6.57 -21.41 6.56
N PRO A 325 -6.97 -22.55 7.14
CA PRO A 325 -8.31 -22.68 7.69
C PRO A 325 -8.51 -21.72 8.89
N VAL A 326 -9.75 -21.38 9.22
CA VAL A 326 -10.06 -20.62 10.44
C VAL A 326 -10.16 -21.54 11.66
N ALA A 327 -10.61 -22.79 11.45
CA ALA A 327 -10.47 -23.85 12.44
C ALA A 327 -9.05 -24.39 12.39
N GLU A 328 -8.39 -24.49 13.54
CA GLU A 328 -7.00 -24.98 13.62
C GLU A 328 -6.93 -26.42 13.10
N PRO A 329 -6.05 -26.72 12.14
CA PRO A 329 -5.93 -28.06 11.61
C PRO A 329 -5.36 -29.01 12.68
N VAL A 330 -5.74 -30.29 12.61
CA VAL A 330 -5.19 -31.28 13.53
C VAL A 330 -3.71 -31.51 13.19
N PRO A 331 -2.79 -31.44 14.16
CA PRO A 331 -1.37 -31.67 13.89
C PRO A 331 -1.12 -33.03 13.22
N GLY A 332 -0.43 -33.02 12.07
CA GLY A 332 -0.11 -34.23 11.31
C GLY A 332 -1.24 -34.77 10.44
N GLU A 333 -2.36 -34.05 10.32
CA GLU A 333 -3.43 -34.38 9.38
C GLU A 333 -2.93 -34.35 7.93
N ALA A 334 -3.37 -35.32 7.13
CA ALA A 334 -3.00 -35.40 5.72
C ALA A 334 -3.62 -34.24 4.94
N THR A 335 -2.85 -33.64 4.03
CA THR A 335 -3.31 -32.56 3.17
C THR A 335 -3.88 -33.08 1.85
N ILE A 336 -4.82 -32.32 1.27
CA ILE A 336 -5.34 -32.48 -0.09
C ILE A 336 -4.93 -31.22 -0.88
N ASP A 337 -4.51 -31.41 -2.14
CA ASP A 337 -4.16 -30.31 -3.03
C ASP A 337 -5.41 -29.72 -3.69
N TYR A 338 -5.71 -28.47 -3.37
CA TYR A 338 -6.86 -27.75 -3.93
C TYR A 338 -6.43 -26.67 -4.92
N ASP A 339 -7.17 -26.55 -6.01
CA ASP A 339 -7.29 -25.29 -6.73
C ASP A 339 -8.33 -24.44 -5.99
N VAL A 340 -7.89 -23.35 -5.35
CA VAL A 340 -8.77 -22.44 -4.60
C VAL A 340 -9.24 -21.34 -5.53
N VAL A 341 -10.55 -21.30 -5.79
CA VAL A 341 -11.16 -20.48 -6.85
C VAL A 341 -12.39 -19.74 -6.33
N GLY A 342 -12.67 -18.58 -6.90
CA GLY A 342 -13.91 -17.84 -6.62
C GLY A 342 -15.06 -18.24 -7.57
N PRO A 343 -16.22 -17.58 -7.44
CA PRO A 343 -17.41 -17.87 -8.24
C PRO A 343 -17.55 -16.99 -9.49
N VAL A 344 -16.61 -16.09 -9.77
CA VAL A 344 -16.67 -15.18 -10.92
C VAL A 344 -16.47 -15.96 -12.23
N CYS A 345 -17.19 -15.56 -13.28
CA CYS A 345 -17.16 -16.22 -14.59
C CYS A 345 -15.91 -15.88 -15.41
N GLU A 346 -14.73 -16.07 -14.83
CA GLU A 346 -13.44 -15.84 -15.47
C GLU A 346 -12.48 -16.97 -15.09
N THR A 347 -11.74 -17.51 -16.06
CA THR A 347 -10.76 -18.58 -15.78
C THR A 347 -9.65 -18.09 -14.84
N GLY A 348 -9.36 -16.79 -14.92
CA GLY A 348 -8.43 -16.09 -14.04
C GLY A 348 -8.91 -15.90 -12.59
N ASP A 349 -10.15 -16.25 -12.23
CA ASP A 349 -10.67 -16.20 -10.85
C ASP A 349 -10.13 -17.36 -9.99
N THR A 350 -8.81 -17.46 -9.95
CA THR A 350 -8.05 -18.49 -9.23
C THR A 350 -7.11 -17.82 -8.25
N PHE A 351 -7.25 -18.12 -6.96
CA PHE A 351 -6.37 -17.60 -5.92
C PHE A 351 -5.08 -18.42 -5.78
N ALA A 352 -5.20 -19.75 -5.89
CA ALA A 352 -4.09 -20.67 -5.81
C ALA A 352 -4.38 -21.93 -6.62
N LYS A 353 -3.33 -22.54 -7.17
CA LYS A 353 -3.39 -23.84 -7.82
C LYS A 353 -2.64 -24.84 -6.95
N GLN A 354 -3.21 -26.02 -6.76
CA GLN A 354 -2.59 -27.14 -6.04
C GLN A 354 -2.02 -26.72 -4.68
N ARG A 355 -2.83 -26.00 -3.90
CA ARG A 355 -2.47 -25.62 -2.54
C ARG A 355 -2.73 -26.80 -1.61
N PRO A 356 -1.71 -27.35 -0.92
CA PRO A 356 -1.94 -28.33 0.13
C PRO A 356 -2.68 -27.67 1.30
N LEU A 357 -3.87 -28.17 1.61
CA LEU A 357 -4.69 -27.75 2.74
C LEU A 357 -5.23 -28.99 3.47
N PRO A 358 -5.61 -28.89 4.76
CA PRO A 358 -6.39 -29.95 5.40
C PRO A 358 -7.69 -30.21 4.60
N PRO A 359 -8.33 -31.38 4.77
CA PRO A 359 -9.59 -31.67 4.11
C PRO A 359 -10.63 -30.58 4.42
N LEU A 360 -11.14 -29.95 3.37
CA LEU A 360 -12.14 -28.89 3.47
C LEU A 360 -13.53 -29.46 3.16
N LYS A 361 -14.57 -28.84 3.67
CA LYS A 361 -15.97 -29.09 3.32
C LYS A 361 -16.75 -27.78 3.19
N ALA A 362 -17.95 -27.88 2.62
CA ALA A 362 -18.87 -26.74 2.56
C ALA A 362 -19.15 -26.17 3.97
N GLY A 363 -19.13 -24.85 4.10
CA GLY A 363 -19.30 -24.12 5.35
C GLY A 363 -18.01 -23.92 6.16
N ASP A 364 -16.90 -24.54 5.78
CA ASP A 364 -15.60 -24.24 6.41
C ASP A 364 -15.15 -22.83 6.02
N LEU A 365 -14.50 -22.13 6.95
CA LEU A 365 -13.92 -20.82 6.71
C LEU A 365 -12.42 -20.94 6.45
N ILE A 366 -11.92 -20.22 5.45
CA ILE A 366 -10.51 -20.06 5.16
C ILE A 366 -10.10 -18.59 5.18
N ALA A 367 -8.84 -18.31 5.48
CA ALA A 367 -8.26 -16.98 5.50
C ALA A 367 -7.06 -16.86 4.54
N PHE A 368 -7.12 -15.87 3.66
CA PHE A 368 -5.98 -15.43 2.85
C PHE A 368 -5.11 -14.50 3.70
N LYS A 369 -3.88 -14.92 3.97
CA LYS A 369 -2.85 -14.16 4.69
C LYS A 369 -2.36 -12.97 3.87
N THR A 370 -1.76 -11.99 4.54
CA THR A 370 -1.05 -10.85 3.92
C THR A 370 -1.94 -10.03 2.97
N ALA A 371 -3.23 -9.88 3.31
CA ALA A 371 -4.22 -9.25 2.45
C ALA A 371 -4.51 -7.78 2.83
N GLY A 372 -3.85 -7.24 3.86
CA GLY A 372 -4.12 -5.89 4.35
C GLY A 372 -3.58 -4.75 3.49
N ALA A 373 -2.74 -5.04 2.49
CA ALA A 373 -2.21 -4.06 1.53
C ALA A 373 -2.50 -4.48 0.09
N TYR A 374 -3.03 -3.55 -0.72
CA TYR A 374 -3.41 -3.77 -2.12
C TYR A 374 -4.45 -4.90 -2.30
N GLY A 375 -5.25 -5.14 -1.25
CA GLY A 375 -6.41 -6.02 -1.28
C GLY A 375 -7.67 -5.22 -1.57
N ALA A 376 -8.41 -4.87 -0.51
CA ALA A 376 -9.68 -4.15 -0.60
C ALA A 376 -9.64 -2.81 -1.36
N THR A 377 -8.49 -2.12 -1.41
CA THR A 377 -8.30 -0.90 -2.21
C THR A 377 -8.41 -1.13 -3.73
N MET A 378 -8.20 -2.38 -4.17
CA MET A 378 -8.33 -2.82 -5.57
C MET A 378 -9.60 -3.65 -5.78
N SER A 379 -10.52 -3.67 -4.81
CA SER A 379 -11.79 -4.39 -4.95
C SER A 379 -12.72 -3.68 -5.95
N SER A 380 -13.58 -4.45 -6.61
CA SER A 380 -14.51 -3.96 -7.63
C SER A 380 -15.88 -4.62 -7.49
N GLN A 381 -16.85 -4.10 -8.23
CA GLN A 381 -18.20 -4.67 -8.33
C GLN A 381 -18.35 -5.57 -9.57
N TYR A 382 -17.24 -6.17 -10.04
CA TYR A 382 -17.26 -7.07 -11.19
C TYR A 382 -18.24 -8.23 -10.94
N ASN A 383 -19.00 -8.60 -11.98
CA ASN A 383 -20.13 -9.54 -11.91
C ASN A 383 -21.29 -9.06 -10.99
N ALA A 384 -21.45 -7.74 -10.83
CA ALA A 384 -22.47 -7.11 -9.97
C ALA A 384 -22.42 -7.62 -8.51
N ARG A 385 -21.24 -8.04 -8.06
CA ARG A 385 -21.00 -8.44 -6.67
C ARG A 385 -20.81 -7.20 -5.80
N PRO A 386 -21.42 -7.12 -4.61
CA PRO A 386 -21.22 -5.97 -3.74
C PRO A 386 -19.78 -5.90 -3.28
N LEU A 387 -19.28 -4.67 -3.07
CA LEU A 387 -17.93 -4.49 -2.51
C LEU A 387 -17.82 -5.21 -1.16
N VAL A 388 -16.73 -5.95 -1.00
CA VAL A 388 -16.40 -6.67 0.23
C VAL A 388 -16.35 -5.73 1.45
N PRO A 389 -16.98 -6.07 2.59
CA PRO A 389 -16.88 -5.29 3.82
C PRO A 389 -15.48 -5.37 4.44
N GLU A 390 -15.14 -4.38 5.24
CA GLU A 390 -13.88 -4.29 5.99
C GLU A 390 -14.18 -4.14 7.49
N VAL A 391 -13.44 -4.86 8.33
CA VAL A 391 -13.52 -4.85 9.78
C VAL A 391 -12.17 -4.48 10.39
N LEU A 392 -12.19 -3.66 11.42
CA LEU A 392 -11.02 -3.35 12.25
C LEU A 392 -11.22 -3.92 13.66
N VAL A 393 -10.24 -4.66 14.13
CA VAL A 393 -10.20 -5.26 15.48
C VAL A 393 -9.24 -4.47 16.37
N ASP A 394 -9.61 -4.28 17.63
CA ASP A 394 -8.83 -3.59 18.66
C ASP A 394 -9.02 -4.30 20.01
N GLY A 395 -8.07 -5.13 20.40
CA GLY A 395 -8.14 -6.01 21.55
C GLY A 395 -9.33 -6.97 21.42
N ASN A 396 -10.31 -6.82 22.31
CA ASN A 396 -11.48 -7.69 22.45
C ASN A 396 -12.75 -7.17 21.74
N ARG A 397 -12.63 -6.14 20.90
CA ARG A 397 -13.74 -5.55 20.15
C ARG A 397 -13.40 -5.42 18.68
N PHE A 398 -14.43 -5.37 17.85
CA PHE A 398 -14.30 -5.07 16.43
C PHE A 398 -15.36 -4.08 15.97
N ALA A 399 -15.10 -3.42 14.84
CA ALA A 399 -16.07 -2.54 14.18
C ALA A 399 -16.03 -2.78 12.67
N VAL A 400 -17.20 -2.73 12.03
CA VAL A 400 -17.30 -2.67 10.56
C VAL A 400 -16.88 -1.27 10.13
N VAL A 401 -15.70 -1.16 9.52
CA VAL A 401 -15.08 0.11 9.07
C VAL A 401 -15.31 0.39 7.59
N ARG A 402 -15.87 -0.58 6.85
CA ARG A 402 -16.57 -0.38 5.57
C ARG A 402 -17.68 -1.41 5.48
N ARG A 403 -18.92 -0.97 5.42
CA ARG A 403 -20.06 -1.89 5.30
C ARG A 403 -20.17 -2.43 3.87
N ARG A 404 -20.79 -3.59 3.73
CA ARG A 404 -21.21 -4.13 2.43
C ARG A 404 -22.32 -3.22 1.87
N PRO A 405 -22.21 -2.72 0.63
CA PRO A 405 -23.28 -1.98 0.01
C PRO A 405 -24.46 -2.90 -0.33
N THR A 406 -25.66 -2.34 -0.29
CA THR A 406 -26.86 -2.96 -0.86
C THR A 406 -26.83 -2.88 -2.39
N PHE A 407 -27.66 -3.69 -3.05
CA PHE A 407 -27.76 -3.65 -4.51
C PHE A 407 -28.25 -2.29 -5.02
N GLU A 408 -29.19 -1.68 -4.29
CA GLU A 408 -29.75 -0.36 -4.58
C GLU A 408 -28.67 0.73 -4.58
N GLU A 409 -27.74 0.68 -3.62
CA GLU A 409 -26.62 1.62 -3.55
C GLU A 409 -25.61 1.44 -4.69
N MET A 410 -25.41 0.20 -5.14
CA MET A 410 -24.57 -0.06 -6.32
C MET A 410 -25.19 0.57 -7.57
N ARG A 411 -26.51 0.48 -7.71
CA ARG A 411 -27.24 1.01 -8.87
C ARG A 411 -27.57 2.50 -8.79
N ALA A 412 -27.38 3.14 -7.64
CA ALA A 412 -27.71 4.55 -7.44
C ALA A 412 -26.93 5.52 -8.37
N LEU A 413 -25.84 5.05 -8.99
CA LEU A 413 -25.04 5.81 -9.94
C LEU A 413 -25.51 5.65 -11.40
N GLU A 414 -26.48 4.77 -11.65
CA GLU A 414 -27.04 4.49 -12.98
C GLU A 414 -28.36 5.23 -13.17
N GLN A 415 -28.59 5.76 -14.38
CA GLN A 415 -29.87 6.36 -14.76
C GLN A 415 -30.37 5.74 -16.05
N VAL A 416 -31.63 5.30 -16.03
CA VAL A 416 -32.33 4.94 -17.26
C VAL A 416 -32.71 6.25 -17.95
N PRO A 417 -32.24 6.49 -19.19
CA PRO A 417 -32.55 7.73 -19.89
C PRO A 417 -34.05 7.80 -20.21
N GLU A 418 -34.60 9.02 -20.27
CA GLU A 418 -36.05 9.25 -20.35
C GLU A 418 -36.76 8.52 -21.51
N TRP A 419 -36.07 8.26 -22.61
CA TRP A 419 -36.64 7.57 -23.78
C TRP A 419 -36.75 6.03 -23.62
N LEU A 420 -36.28 5.47 -22.51
CA LEU A 420 -36.42 4.06 -22.12
C LEU A 420 -37.30 3.85 -20.86
N ALA A 421 -37.78 4.93 -20.24
CA ALA A 421 -38.44 4.93 -18.93
C ALA A 421 -39.93 4.55 -18.98
#